data_AF-A0A3S0CEG9-F1
#
_entry.id   AF-A0A3S0CEG9-F1
#
_cell.length_a   1.000
_cell.length_b   1.000
_cell.length_c   1.000
_cell.angle_alpha   90.00
_cell.angle_beta   90.00
_cell.angle_gamma   90.00
#
_symmetry.space_group_name_H-M   'P 1'
#
loop_
_entity.id
_entity.type
_entity.pdbx_description
1 polymer ?
#
loop_
_entity_poly.entity_id
_entity_poly.type
_entity_poly.pdbx_seq_one_letter_code
_entity_poly.pdbx_strand_id
1 'polypeptide(L)'
;MDETKRRATPAEFSAWLRDQFETAGYRLSERGEQARLARDSGFPSPTLTRMLSGTVIPEIKSLQQCADFLKIPLGEVLVHAGVLTYEEVDRVRTRRPATRPMTTAEALDELKITDPGDRSVVAAVIETVKKNRADSADGAERAAE
;
A
#
# COMPACT_ATOMS: atom_id res chain seq x y z
N MET A 1 -16.20 9.59 -7.60
CA MET A 1 -14.97 10.22 -7.07
C MET A 1 -13.96 9.10 -6.96
N ASP A 2 -12.75 9.25 -7.51
CA ASP A 2 -11.76 8.18 -7.58
C ASP A 2 -11.09 8.01 -6.20
N GLU A 3 -11.47 6.96 -5.46
CA GLU A 3 -10.99 6.71 -4.09
C GLU A 3 -9.47 6.54 -4.04
N THR A 4 -8.85 6.11 -5.14
CA THR A 4 -7.39 5.91 -5.21
C THR A 4 -6.60 7.21 -5.18
N LYS A 5 -7.25 8.35 -5.46
CA LYS A 5 -6.68 9.70 -5.49
C LYS A 5 -7.01 10.53 -4.27
N ARG A 6 -7.87 10.03 -3.37
CA ARG A 6 -8.30 10.76 -2.19
C ARG A 6 -7.26 10.65 -1.08
N ARG A 7 -7.06 11.73 -0.34
CA ARG A 7 -6.28 11.76 0.90
C ARG A 7 -7.22 11.61 2.09
N ALA A 8 -6.84 10.78 3.05
CA ALA A 8 -7.54 10.67 4.32
C ALA A 8 -7.38 11.95 5.15
N THR A 9 -8.39 12.25 5.95
CA THR A 9 -8.39 13.32 6.95
C THR A 9 -7.76 12.82 8.27
N PRO A 10 -7.32 13.75 9.14
CA PRO A 10 -6.83 13.39 10.48
C PRO A 10 -7.83 12.58 11.32
N ALA A 11 -9.13 12.82 11.16
CA ALA A 11 -10.18 12.09 11.85
C ALA A 11 -10.30 10.65 11.34
N GLU A 12 -10.27 10.45 10.01
CA GLU A 12 -10.26 9.12 9.40
C GLU A 12 -9.01 8.32 9.80
N PHE A 13 -7.85 8.97 9.83
CA PHE A 13 -6.61 8.35 10.30
C PHE A 13 -6.71 7.91 11.75
N SER A 14 -7.23 8.76 12.64
CA SER A 14 -7.41 8.43 14.06
C SER A 14 -8.35 7.24 14.25
N ALA A 15 -9.47 7.20 13.52
CA ALA A 15 -10.41 6.09 13.57
C ALA A 15 -9.76 4.78 13.12
N TRP A 16 -9.06 4.80 11.98
CA TRP A 16 -8.30 3.65 11.48
C TRP A 16 -7.23 3.20 12.49
N LEU A 17 -6.47 4.13 13.04
CA LEU A 17 -5.38 3.81 13.97
C LEU A 17 -5.89 3.17 15.27
N ARG A 18 -7.07 3.60 15.75
CA ARG A 18 -7.73 2.97 16.91
C ARG A 18 -8.09 1.52 16.63
N ASP A 19 -8.67 1.24 15.48
CA ASP A 19 -8.99 -0.12 15.04
C ASP A 19 -7.74 -1.01 14.94
N GLN A 20 -6.62 -0.47 14.44
CA GLN A 20 -5.35 -1.20 14.40
C GLN A 20 -4.82 -1.52 15.81
N PHE A 21 -4.90 -0.57 16.75
CA PHE A 21 -4.50 -0.83 18.14
C PHE A 21 -5.43 -1.82 18.85
N GLU A 22 -6.74 -1.78 18.58
CA GLU A 22 -7.71 -2.75 19.11
C GLU A 22 -7.44 -4.15 18.56
N THR A 23 -7.16 -4.27 17.27
CA THR A 23 -6.73 -5.53 16.63
C THR A 23 -5.43 -6.05 17.23
N ALA A 24 -4.51 -5.16 17.61
CA ALA A 24 -3.28 -5.51 18.33
C ALA A 24 -3.50 -5.81 19.83
N GLY A 25 -4.75 -5.80 20.33
CA GLY A 25 -5.11 -6.17 21.70
C GLY A 25 -5.12 -5.03 22.71
N TYR A 26 -5.05 -3.76 22.28
CA TYR A 26 -5.16 -2.58 23.15
C TYR A 26 -6.60 -2.08 23.20
N ARG A 27 -7.22 -2.09 24.37
CA ARG A 27 -8.60 -1.64 24.53
C ARG A 27 -8.63 -0.17 24.95
N LEU A 28 -8.47 0.74 23.99
CA LEU A 28 -8.29 2.17 24.26
C LEU A 28 -9.45 2.86 24.99
N SER A 29 -10.60 2.20 25.13
CA SER A 29 -11.74 2.62 25.95
C SER A 29 -11.55 2.34 27.45
N GLU A 30 -10.66 1.40 27.82
CA GLU A 30 -10.41 1.02 29.21
C GLU A 30 -9.32 1.90 29.86
N ARG A 31 -9.46 2.13 31.17
CA ARG A 31 -8.54 3.01 31.90
C ARG A 31 -7.14 2.41 31.97
N GLY A 32 -6.15 3.17 31.53
CA GLY A 32 -4.74 2.76 31.59
C GLY A 32 -4.22 2.06 30.34
N GLU A 33 -5.09 1.63 29.43
CA GLU A 33 -4.68 0.97 28.18
C GLU A 33 -3.87 1.89 27.27
N GLN A 34 -4.22 3.18 27.21
CA GLN A 34 -3.41 4.15 26.48
C GLN A 34 -2.01 4.35 27.11
N ALA A 35 -1.89 4.24 28.43
CA ALA A 35 -0.60 4.31 29.11
C ALA A 35 0.22 3.03 28.90
N ARG A 36 -0.44 1.87 28.85
CA ARG A 36 0.17 0.59 28.46
C ARG A 36 0.69 0.67 27.03
N LEU A 37 -0.15 1.13 26.09
CA LEU A 37 0.24 1.34 24.70
C LEU A 37 1.44 2.28 24.58
N ALA A 38 1.43 3.44 25.24
CA ALA A 38 2.54 4.39 25.21
C ALA A 38 3.86 3.75 25.69
N ARG A 39 3.80 2.91 26.72
CA ARG A 39 4.95 2.19 27.26
C ARG A 39 5.47 1.14 26.28
N ASP A 40 4.58 0.31 25.74
CA ASP A 40 4.95 -0.81 24.86
C ASP A 40 5.46 -0.33 23.50
N SER A 41 4.86 0.74 22.97
CA SER A 41 5.22 1.34 21.68
C SER A 41 6.41 2.31 21.76
N GLY A 42 6.79 2.75 22.96
CA GLY A 42 7.77 3.80 23.15
C GLY A 42 7.32 5.18 22.67
N PHE A 43 6.01 5.40 22.44
CA PHE A 43 5.49 6.72 22.08
C PHE A 43 5.48 7.65 23.30
N PRO A 44 5.90 8.92 23.16
CA PRO A 44 5.55 9.93 24.14
C PRO A 44 4.03 10.04 24.26
N SER A 45 3.49 9.98 25.48
CA SER A 45 2.03 10.05 25.71
C SER A 45 1.34 11.25 25.03
N PRO A 46 1.94 12.47 25.00
CA PRO A 46 1.34 13.60 24.29
C PRO A 46 1.20 13.37 22.78
N THR A 47 2.18 12.70 22.16
CA THR A 47 2.15 12.34 20.74
C THR A 47 1.00 11.39 20.47
N LEU A 48 0.92 10.31 21.26
CA LEU A 48 -0.14 9.31 21.12
C LEU A 48 -1.54 9.93 21.32
N THR A 49 -1.71 10.82 22.31
CA THR A 49 -2.98 11.53 22.53
C THR A 49 -3.37 12.38 21.31
N ARG A 50 -2.44 13.13 20.72
CA ARG A 50 -2.72 13.96 19.53
C ARG A 50 -3.05 13.12 18.30
N MET A 51 -2.41 11.96 18.15
CA MET A 51 -2.72 11.00 17.08
C MET A 51 -4.15 10.47 17.23
N LEU A 52 -4.48 9.99 18.43
CA LEU A 52 -5.78 9.40 18.76
C LEU A 52 -6.92 10.43 18.86
N SER A 53 -6.62 11.72 18.95
CA SER A 53 -7.62 12.79 18.89
C SER A 53 -7.98 13.19 17.46
N GLY A 54 -7.19 12.78 16.46
CA GLY A 54 -7.44 13.10 15.05
C GLY A 54 -7.43 14.60 14.75
N THR A 55 -6.68 15.39 15.51
CA THR A 55 -6.66 16.86 15.35
C THR A 55 -5.61 17.30 14.32
N VAL A 56 -4.53 16.54 14.17
CA VAL A 56 -3.42 16.85 13.27
C VAL A 56 -2.87 15.59 12.63
N ILE A 57 -2.27 15.73 11.45
CA ILE A 57 -1.47 14.66 10.86
C ILE A 57 -0.14 14.58 11.62
N PRO A 58 0.29 13.40 12.08
CA PRO A 58 1.56 13.23 12.77
C PRO A 58 2.75 13.38 11.83
N GLU A 59 3.92 13.67 12.39
CA GLU A 59 5.17 13.70 11.64
C GLU A 59 5.54 12.32 11.10
N ILE A 60 6.24 12.27 9.96
CA ILE A 60 6.68 11.02 9.31
C ILE A 60 7.42 10.10 10.28
N LYS A 61 8.23 10.64 11.18
CA LYS A 61 8.93 9.86 12.22
C LYS A 61 7.95 9.10 13.14
N SER A 62 6.85 9.74 13.51
CA SER A 62 5.81 9.10 14.34
C SER A 62 5.04 8.04 13.54
N LEU A 63 4.78 8.30 12.26
CA LEU A 63 4.13 7.34 11.36
C LEU A 63 5.01 6.10 11.11
N GLN A 64 6.33 6.28 10.98
CA GLN A 64 7.30 5.18 10.93
C GLN A 64 7.27 4.35 12.20
N GLN A 65 7.27 4.98 13.36
CA GLN A 65 7.19 4.26 14.63
C GLN A 65 5.87 3.47 14.74
N CYS A 66 4.75 3.98 14.20
CA CYS A 66 3.49 3.22 14.15
C CYS A 66 3.61 1.99 13.24
N ALA A 67 4.18 2.17 12.05
CA ALA A 67 4.41 1.08 11.09
C ALA A 67 5.25 -0.04 11.74
N ASP A 68 6.33 0.33 12.41
CA ASP A 68 7.25 -0.62 13.05
C ASP A 68 6.62 -1.34 14.24
N PHE A 69 5.80 -0.65 15.02
CA PHE A 69 5.12 -1.21 16.18
C PHE A 69 3.98 -2.15 15.78
N LEU A 70 3.13 -1.72 14.85
CA LEU A 70 1.97 -2.49 14.36
C LEU A 70 2.35 -3.56 13.32
N LYS A 71 3.59 -3.55 12.83
CA LYS A 71 4.07 -4.43 11.74
C LYS A 71 3.29 -4.24 10.43
N ILE A 72 2.87 -3.00 10.17
CA ILE A 72 2.17 -2.60 8.95
C ILE A 72 3.16 -1.91 8.01
N PRO A 73 3.11 -2.14 6.69
CA PRO A 73 3.99 -1.43 5.75
C PRO A 73 3.83 0.10 5.86
N LEU A 74 4.94 0.84 5.94
CA LEU A 74 4.90 2.31 6.06
C LEU A 74 4.03 2.96 4.99
N GLY A 75 4.10 2.49 3.74
CA GLY A 75 3.29 3.03 2.64
C GLY A 75 1.79 2.99 2.92
N GLU A 76 1.32 1.94 3.60
CA GLU A 76 -0.09 1.81 4.00
C GLU A 76 -0.44 2.81 5.11
N VAL A 77 0.42 2.92 6.13
CA VAL A 77 0.25 3.92 7.20
C VAL A 77 0.22 5.35 6.63
N LEU A 78 1.08 5.67 5.66
CA LEU A 78 1.13 6.98 5.02
C LEU A 78 -0.13 7.30 4.22
N VAL A 79 -0.75 6.30 3.59
CA VAL A 79 -2.03 6.47 2.88
C VAL A 79 -3.16 6.73 3.86
N HIS A 80 -3.26 5.92 4.92
CA HIS A 80 -4.26 6.13 5.96
C HIS A 80 -4.06 7.45 6.71
N ALA A 81 -2.83 7.95 6.83
CA ALA A 81 -2.54 9.27 7.39
C ALA A 81 -2.81 10.44 6.44
N GLY A 82 -3.19 10.17 5.18
CA GLY A 82 -3.42 11.19 4.15
C GLY A 82 -2.15 11.84 3.57
N VAL A 83 -0.97 11.35 3.97
CA VAL A 83 0.34 11.82 3.49
C VAL A 83 0.60 11.37 2.07
N LEU A 84 0.10 10.20 1.67
CA LEU A 84 0.10 9.70 0.30
C LEU A 84 -1.30 9.30 -0.15
N THR A 85 -1.51 9.21 -1.46
CA THR A 85 -2.65 8.51 -2.05
C THR A 85 -2.25 7.08 -2.43
N TYR A 86 -3.24 6.18 -2.61
CA TYR A 86 -2.96 4.83 -3.10
C TYR A 86 -2.26 4.84 -4.46
N GLU A 87 -2.66 5.75 -5.34
CA GLU A 87 -2.02 5.94 -6.65
C GLU A 87 -0.55 6.34 -6.52
N GLU A 88 -0.22 7.24 -5.59
CA GLU A 88 1.17 7.66 -5.36
C GLU A 88 2.04 6.50 -4.85
N VAL A 89 1.51 5.67 -3.95
CA VAL A 89 2.22 4.46 -3.48
C VAL A 89 2.43 3.47 -4.63
N ASP A 90 1.42 3.26 -5.47
CA ASP A 90 1.52 2.35 -6.61
C ASP A 90 2.55 2.84 -7.66
N ARG A 91 2.57 4.15 -7.94
CA ARG A 91 3.60 4.75 -8.80
C ARG A 91 5.03 4.55 -8.28
N VAL A 92 5.23 4.53 -6.96
CA VAL A 92 6.56 4.25 -6.37
C VAL A 92 6.89 2.75 -6.42
N ARG A 93 5.91 1.86 -6.18
CA ARG A 93 6.10 0.41 -6.29
C ARG A 93 6.41 -0.04 -7.72
N THR A 94 5.70 0.52 -8.70
CA THR A 94 5.90 0.25 -10.13
C THR A 94 7.18 0.88 -10.69
N ARG A 95 7.74 1.88 -9.99
CA ARG A 95 9.10 2.40 -10.22
C ARG A 95 10.22 1.51 -9.67
N ARG A 96 9.95 0.24 -9.34
CA ARG A 96 11.05 -0.73 -9.39
C ARG A 96 11.46 -0.79 -10.86
N PRO A 97 12.67 -0.35 -11.27
CA PRO A 97 13.21 -0.92 -12.48
C PRO A 97 13.29 -2.40 -12.14
N ALA A 98 12.40 -3.21 -12.70
CA ALA A 98 12.73 -4.61 -12.87
C ALA A 98 14.06 -4.51 -13.62
N THR A 99 15.17 -4.78 -12.94
CA THR A 99 16.53 -4.64 -13.50
C THR A 99 16.65 -5.38 -14.82
N ARG A 100 15.72 -6.33 -15.01
CA ARG A 100 15.24 -6.85 -16.28
C ARG A 100 13.72 -7.13 -16.17
N PRO A 101 12.92 -6.89 -17.22
CA PRO A 101 11.53 -7.34 -17.27
C PRO A 101 11.45 -8.85 -16.98
N MET A 102 10.52 -9.27 -16.13
CA MET A 102 10.24 -10.68 -15.92
C MET A 102 9.84 -11.32 -17.25
N THR A 103 10.52 -12.40 -17.60
CA THR A 103 10.21 -13.17 -18.80
C THR A 103 8.95 -14.00 -18.59
N THR A 104 8.28 -14.35 -19.68
CA THR A 104 7.14 -15.27 -19.66
C THR A 104 7.48 -16.60 -18.98
N ALA A 105 8.69 -17.12 -19.20
CA ALA A 105 9.15 -18.36 -18.58
C ALA A 105 9.26 -18.24 -17.04
N GLU A 106 9.88 -17.16 -16.55
CA GLU A 106 10.02 -16.90 -15.10
C GLU A 106 8.64 -16.73 -14.43
N ALA A 107 7.70 -16.06 -15.10
CA ALA A 107 6.33 -15.91 -14.58
C ALA A 107 5.59 -17.25 -14.48
N LEU A 108 5.76 -18.13 -15.47
CA LEU A 108 5.16 -19.47 -15.46
C LEU A 108 5.74 -20.35 -14.35
N ASP A 109 7.04 -20.22 -14.07
CA ASP A 109 7.72 -20.92 -12.98
C ASP A 109 7.21 -20.47 -11.61
N GLU A 110 7.06 -19.15 -11.41
CA GLU A 110 6.53 -18.57 -10.18
C GLU A 110 5.07 -19.00 -9.93
N LEU A 111 4.26 -19.05 -10.98
CA LEU A 111 2.88 -19.50 -10.93
C LEU A 111 2.74 -21.04 -10.82
N LYS A 112 3.87 -21.76 -10.78
CA LYS A 112 3.94 -23.22 -10.72
C LYS A 112 3.22 -23.92 -11.87
N ILE A 113 3.13 -23.27 -13.02
CA ILE A 113 2.56 -23.82 -14.25
C ILE A 113 3.69 -24.61 -14.92
N THR A 114 3.77 -25.91 -14.60
CA THR A 114 4.88 -26.78 -15.00
C THR A 114 4.57 -27.66 -16.20
N ASP A 115 3.29 -27.90 -16.51
CA ASP A 115 2.88 -28.69 -17.66
C ASP A 115 3.26 -28.00 -18.99
N PRO A 116 3.94 -28.68 -19.93
CA PRO A 116 4.36 -28.07 -21.19
C PRO A 116 3.21 -27.56 -22.07
N GLY A 117 2.05 -28.23 -22.03
CA GLY A 117 0.85 -27.82 -22.76
C GLY A 117 0.29 -26.52 -22.18
N ASP A 118 0.09 -26.47 -20.86
CA ASP A 118 -0.41 -25.28 -20.18
C ASP A 118 0.52 -24.08 -20.34
N ARG A 119 1.84 -24.31 -20.28
CA ARG A 119 2.85 -23.27 -20.53
C ARG A 119 2.75 -22.71 -21.93
N SER A 120 2.53 -23.56 -22.94
CA SER A 120 2.36 -23.13 -24.33
C SER A 120 1.10 -22.28 -24.52
N VAL A 121 -0.01 -22.68 -23.90
CA VAL A 121 -1.28 -21.94 -23.98
C VAL A 121 -1.14 -20.56 -23.36
N VAL A 122 -0.60 -20.48 -22.14
CA VAL A 122 -0.45 -19.22 -21.43
C VAL A 122 0.55 -18.30 -22.15
N ALA A 123 1.64 -18.83 -22.69
CA ALA A 123 2.58 -18.06 -23.48
C ALA A 123 1.94 -17.44 -24.74
N ALA A 124 1.10 -18.20 -25.46
CA ALA A 124 0.40 -17.71 -26.64
C ALA A 124 -0.62 -16.60 -26.31
N VAL A 125 -1.33 -16.73 -25.18
CA VAL A 125 -2.25 -15.68 -24.70
C VAL A 125 -1.48 -14.40 -24.36
N ILE A 126 -0.36 -14.52 -23.63
CA ILE A 126 0.47 -13.37 -23.27
C ILE A 126 1.00 -12.65 -24.51
N GLU A 127 1.48 -13.38 -25.51
CA GLU A 127 1.95 -12.78 -26.77
C GLU A 127 0.81 -12.10 -27.55
N THR A 128 -0.38 -12.69 -27.57
CA THR A 128 -1.56 -12.08 -28.19
C THR A 128 -1.93 -10.75 -27.52
N VAL A 129 -1.92 -10.71 -26.19
CA VAL A 129 -2.19 -9.48 -25.42
C VAL A 129 -1.12 -8.42 -25.67
N LYS A 130 0.16 -8.81 -25.73
CA LYS A 130 1.28 -7.89 -26.02
C LYS A 130 1.16 -7.28 -27.42
N LYS A 131 0.81 -8.09 -28.42
CA LYS A 131 0.58 -7.62 -29.79
C LYS A 131 -0.58 -6.64 -29.87
N ASN A 132 -1.73 -6.97 -29.28
CA ASN A 132 -2.89 -6.09 -29.25
C ASN A 132 -2.60 -4.74 -28.59
N ARG A 133 -1.77 -4.73 -27.53
CA ARG A 133 -1.36 -3.49 -26.86
C ARG A 133 -0.42 -2.64 -27.70
N ALA A 134 0.51 -3.26 -28.42
CA ALA A 134 1.40 -2.55 -29.34
C ALA A 134 0.60 -1.93 -30.49
N ASP A 135 -0.31 -2.69 -31.10
CA ASP A 135 -1.16 -2.22 -32.20
C ASP A 135 -2.10 -1.07 -31.76
N SER A 136 -2.58 -1.12 -30.52
CA SER A 136 -3.42 -0.04 -29.94
C SER A 136 -2.63 1.23 -29.62
N ALA A 137 -1.35 1.12 -29.24
CA ALA A 137 -0.49 2.26 -28.98
C ALA A 137 -0.08 2.97 -30.29
N ASP A 138 0.28 2.18 -31.31
CA ASP A 138 0.62 2.65 -32.65
C ASP A 138 -0.58 3.32 -33.36
N GLY A 139 -1.78 2.81 -33.14
CA GLY A 139 -3.01 3.39 -33.71
C GLY A 139 -3.40 4.72 -33.06
N ALA A 140 -3.11 4.91 -31.78
CA ALA A 140 -3.36 6.16 -31.07
C ALA A 140 -2.36 7.26 -31.46
N GLU A 141 -1.11 6.90 -31.76
CA GLU A 141 -0.07 7.83 -32.20
C GLU A 141 -0.30 8.35 -33.63
N ARG A 142 -0.76 7.48 -34.55
CA ARG A 142 -1.09 7.87 -35.94
C ARG A 142 -2.39 8.68 -36.09
N ALA A 143 -3.27 8.66 -35.10
CA ALA A 143 -4.53 9.43 -35.14
C ALA A 143 -4.39 10.85 -34.57
N ALA A 144 -3.22 11.20 -34.05
CA ALA A 144 -2.91 12.49 -33.44
C ALA A 144 -2.01 13.40 -34.31
N GLU A 145 -1.63 12.94 -35.50
CA GLU A 145 -0.86 13.66 -36.52
C GLU A 145 -1.75 14.01 -37.73
#